data_AF-A0A2N2HNA9-F1
#
_entry.id   AF-A0A2N2HNA9-F1
#
_cell.length_a   1.000
_cell.length_b   1.000
_cell.length_c   1.000
_cell.angle_alpha   90.00
_cell.angle_beta   90.00
_cell.angle_gamma   90.00
#
_symmetry.space_group_name_H-M   'P 1'
#
loop_
_entity.id
_entity.type
_entity.pdbx_description
1 polymer ?
#
loop_
_entity_poly.entity_id
_entity_poly.type
_entity_poly.pdbx_seq_one_letter_code
_entity_poly.pdbx_strand_id
1 'polypeptide(L)' 'MAREIIERLPSDACLLCGEAPGVVGIFVPDKPMMWGISAGKAFRYCLCSKCHQRPDKAERVEKIIRHELAGGGVTYGK' A
#
# COMPACT_ATOMS: atom_id res chain seq x y z
N MET A 1 5.91 -2.58 -22.70
CA MET A 1 5.91 -1.30 -21.96
C MET A 1 5.36 -1.56 -20.55
N ALA A 2 6.22 -1.92 -19.59
CA ALA A 2 5.79 -2.36 -18.23
C ALA A 2 6.75 -1.89 -17.12
N ARG A 3 7.52 -0.82 -17.35
CA ARG A 3 8.61 -0.38 -16.45
C ARG A 3 8.21 0.72 -15.48
N GLU A 4 7.11 1.44 -15.71
CA GLU A 4 6.75 2.65 -14.94
C GLU A 4 6.02 2.36 -13.61
N ILE A 5 5.55 1.13 -13.37
CA ILE A 5 4.78 0.81 -12.14
C ILE A 5 5.72 0.53 -10.94
N ILE A 6 7.01 0.28 -11.22
CA ILE A 6 8.03 -0.14 -10.23
C ILE A 6 8.97 0.98 -9.81
N GLU A 7 8.95 2.13 -10.50
CA GLU A 7 9.82 3.25 -10.14
C GLU A 7 9.36 3.88 -8.83
N ARG A 8 10.32 4.09 -7.92
CA ARG A 8 10.07 4.79 -6.66
C ARG A 8 9.77 6.24 -7.00
N LEU A 9 8.55 6.68 -6.72
CA LEU A 9 8.19 8.08 -6.74
C LEU A 9 8.85 8.77 -5.53
N PRO A 10 9.26 10.04 -5.65
CA PRO A 10 9.87 10.77 -4.54
C PRO A 10 8.94 10.94 -3.32
N SER A 11 7.64 10.66 -3.47
CA SER A 11 6.65 10.62 -2.39
C SER A 11 6.37 9.22 -1.85
N ASP A 12 7.04 8.18 -2.35
CA ASP A 12 6.88 6.82 -1.83
C ASP A 12 7.54 6.73 -0.46
N ALA A 13 6.73 6.41 0.55
CA ALA A 13 7.17 6.11 1.90
C ALA A 13 6.61 4.74 2.32
N CYS A 14 7.22 4.13 3.34
CA CYS A 14 6.70 2.90 3.90
C CYS A 14 5.27 3.12 4.43
N LEU A 15 4.30 2.36 3.92
CA LEU A 15 2.89 2.42 4.34
C LEU A 15 2.73 2.23 5.86
N LEU A 16 3.62 1.45 6.49
CA LEU A 16 3.52 1.13 7.91
C LEU A 16 4.22 2.11 8.85
N CYS A 17 5.27 2.80 8.39
CA CYS A 17 6.13 3.58 9.29
C CYS A 17 6.73 4.86 8.70
N GLY A 18 6.46 5.18 7.43
CA GLY A 18 6.99 6.37 6.76
C GLY A 18 8.48 6.33 6.41
N GLU A 19 9.23 5.28 6.76
CA GLU A 19 10.64 5.14 6.38
C GLU A 19 10.83 5.01 4.86
N ALA A 20 12.08 5.15 4.41
CA ALA A 20 12.44 4.97 3.00
C ALA A 20 11.96 3.60 2.49
N PRO A 21 11.23 3.56 1.35
CA PRO A 21 10.69 2.33 0.82
C PRO A 21 11.81 1.44 0.30
N GLY A 22 11.77 0.17 0.65
CA GLY A 22 12.70 -0.87 0.17
C GLY A 22 12.09 -1.67 -0.98
N VAL A 23 10.79 -1.93 -0.90
CA VAL A 23 10.01 -2.78 -1.82
C VAL A 23 8.68 -2.12 -2.16
N VAL A 24 8.23 -2.31 -3.39
CA VAL A 24 6.91 -1.89 -3.89
C VAL A 24 6.02 -3.13 -3.99
N GLY A 25 4.82 -3.04 -3.44
CA GLY A 25 3.77 -4.05 -3.50
C GLY A 25 2.52 -3.51 -4.20
N ILE A 26 1.76 -4.42 -4.82
CA ILE A 26 0.47 -4.11 -5.43
C ILE A 26 -0.57 -4.99 -4.75
N PHE A 27 -1.57 -4.37 -4.15
CA PHE A 27 -2.71 -5.05 -3.58
C PHE A 27 -3.87 -5.02 -4.58
N VAL A 28 -4.33 -6.20 -4.97
CA VAL A 28 -5.48 -6.37 -5.87
C VAL A 28 -6.56 -7.10 -5.07
N PRO A 29 -7.63 -6.42 -4.63
CA PRO A 29 -8.72 -7.10 -3.96
C PRO A 29 -9.51 -7.96 -4.97
N ASP A 30 -9.79 -9.22 -4.63
CA ASP A 30 -10.67 -10.11 -5.41
C ASP A 30 -12.08 -9.54 -5.60
N LYS A 31 -12.58 -8.80 -4.59
CA LYS A 31 -13.93 -8.23 -4.57
C LYS A 31 -13.90 -6.72 -4.33
N PRO A 32 -13.49 -5.91 -5.32
CA PRO A 32 -13.29 -4.46 -5.19
C PRO A 32 -14.52 -3.72 -4.64
N MET A 33 -15.74 -4.18 -4.95
CA MET A 33 -16.98 -3.61 -4.40
C MET A 33 -17.09 -3.70 -2.88
N MET A 34 -16.55 -4.76 -2.24
CA MET A 34 -16.56 -4.88 -0.77
C MET A 34 -15.57 -3.91 -0.09
N TRP A 35 -14.64 -3.37 -0.88
CA TRP A 35 -13.62 -2.42 -0.43
C TRP A 35 -14.00 -0.97 -0.76
N GLY A 36 -15.18 -0.72 -1.34
CA GLY A 36 -15.59 0.63 -1.74
C GLY A 36 -14.86 1.17 -2.98
N ILE A 37 -14.22 0.30 -3.76
CA ILE A 37 -13.52 0.69 -5.00
C ILE A 37 -14.17 0.12 -6.25
N SER A 38 -13.98 0.84 -7.37
CA SER A 38 -14.39 0.39 -8.69
C SER A 38 -13.64 -0.88 -9.10
N ALA A 39 -14.31 -1.77 -9.82
CA ALA A 39 -13.71 -3.00 -10.32
C ALA A 39 -12.46 -2.71 -11.17
N GLY A 40 -11.37 -3.44 -10.91
CA GLY A 40 -10.10 -3.27 -11.61
C GLY A 40 -9.13 -2.25 -11.00
N LYS A 41 -9.46 -1.61 -9.87
CA LYS A 41 -8.48 -0.77 -9.14
C LYS A 41 -7.55 -1.63 -8.28
N ALA A 42 -6.25 -1.45 -8.50
CA ALA A 42 -5.19 -1.97 -7.65
C ALA A 42 -4.60 -0.86 -6.77
N PHE A 43 -4.22 -1.19 -5.55
CA PHE A 43 -3.60 -0.26 -4.62
C PHE A 43 -2.09 -0.51 -4.60
N ARG A 44 -1.31 0.48 -5.07
CA ARG A 44 0.15 0.44 -4.99
C ARG A 44 0.57 0.92 -3.60
N TYR A 45 1.39 0.15 -2.91
CA TYR A 45 1.95 0.52 -1.61
C TYR A 45 3.44 0.20 -1.55
N CYS A 46 4.16 0.90 -0.68
CA CYS A 46 5.58 0.67 -0.49
C CYS A 46 5.85 0.22 0.96
N LEU A 47 6.84 -0.65 1.16
CA LEU A 47 7.30 -1.06 2.50
C LEU A 47 8.81 -0.91 2.59
N CYS A 48 9.32 -0.50 3.76
CA CYS A 48 10.74 -0.60 4.07
C CYS A 48 11.13 -2.07 4.29
N SER A 49 12.41 -2.42 4.16
CA SER A 49 12.90 -3.81 4.31
C SER A 49 12.50 -4.44 5.65
N LYS A 50 12.51 -3.65 6.73
CA LYS A 50 12.09 -4.11 8.07
C LYS A 50 10.61 -4.48 8.10
N CYS A 51 9.76 -3.59 7.60
CA CYS A 51 8.31 -3.81 7.55
C CYS A 51 7.93 -4.96 6.61
N HIS A 52 8.68 -5.14 5.53
CA HIS A 52 8.50 -6.27 4.61
C HIS A 52 8.90 -7.63 5.22
N GLN A 53 9.81 -7.65 6.19
CA GLN A 53 10.20 -8.89 6.87
C GLN A 53 9.26 -9.29 8.01
N ARG A 54 8.26 -8.45 8.35
CA ARG A 54 7.32 -8.77 9.42
C ARG A 54 6.36 -9.89 8.98
N PRO A 55 6.08 -10.87 9.84
CA PRO A 55 5.06 -11.88 9.57
C PRO A 55 3.65 -11.26 9.55
N ASP A 56 3.41 -10.22 10.36
CA ASP A 56 2.14 -9.49 10.45
C ASP A 56 1.93 -8.42 9.36
N LYS A 57 2.84 -8.32 8.38
CA LYS A 57 2.81 -7.25 7.37
C LYS A 57 1.51 -7.25 6.56
N ALA A 58 1.01 -8.42 6.20
CA ALA A 58 -0.16 -8.55 5.33
C ALA A 58 -1.40 -7.99 6.03
N GLU A 59 -1.63 -8.39 7.28
CA GLU A 59 -2.75 -7.91 8.09
C GLU A 59 -2.69 -6.40 8.33
N ARG A 60 -1.49 -5.86 8.64
CA ARG A 60 -1.30 -4.41 8.82
C ARG A 60 -1.53 -3.62 7.54
N VAL A 61 -0.96 -4.06 6.43
CA VAL A 61 -1.14 -3.43 5.12
C VAL A 61 -2.61 -3.46 4.74
N GLU A 62 -3.26 -4.61 4.88
CA GLU A 62 -4.68 -4.79 4.60
C GLU A 62 -5.55 -3.83 5.42
N LYS A 63 -5.26 -3.68 6.72
CA LYS A 63 -5.99 -2.75 7.60
C LYS A 63 -5.85 -1.29 7.15
N ILE A 64 -4.66 -0.88 6.73
CA ILE A 64 -4.41 0.48 6.24
C ILE A 64 -5.10 0.69 4.90
N ILE A 65 -4.95 -0.23 3.95
CA ILE A 65 -5.62 -0.17 2.66
C ILE A 65 -7.15 -0.10 2.86
N ARG A 66 -7.68 -0.88 3.80
CA ARG A 66 -9.11 -0.83 4.12
C ARG A 66 -9.53 0.54 4.62
N HIS A 67 -8.71 1.17 5.46
CA HIS A 67 -8.97 2.51 5.98
C HIS A 67 -8.90 3.57 4.87
N GLU A 68 -7.89 3.51 4.02
CA GLU A 68 -7.71 4.38 2.85
C GLU A 68 -8.89 4.29 1.89
N LEU A 69 -9.27 3.05 1.53
CA LEU A 69 -10.37 2.81 0.59
C LEU A 69 -11.74 3.16 1.20
N ALA A 70 -11.88 3.09 2.51
CA ALA A 70 -13.06 3.58 3.22
C ALA A 70 -13.14 5.11 3.33
N GLY A 71 -12.17 5.85 2.78
CA GLY A 71 -12.14 7.32 2.77
C GLY A 71 -11.38 7.95 3.94
N GLY A 72 -10.72 7.15 4.77
CA GLY A 72 -9.85 7.62 5.84
C GLY A 72 -8.45 7.88 5.32
N GLY A 73 -8.22 9.05 4.72
CA GLY A 73 -6.90 9.48 4.26
C GLY A 73 -5.84 9.34 5.35
N VAL A 74 -4.85 8.49 5.13
CA VAL A 74 -3.72 8.23 6.03
C VAL A 74 -2.76 9.39 5.89
N THR A 75 -2.89 10.36 6.79
CA THR A 75 -1.82 11.29 7.11
C THR A 75 -0.74 10.51 7.84
N TYR A 76 0.40 10.29 7.18
CA TYR A 76 1.61 9.83 7.85
C TYR A 76 1.95 10.86 8.93
N GLY A 77 1.65 10.51 10.19
CA GLY A 77 1.99 11.31 11.36
C GLY A 77 3.50 11.53 11.36
N LYS A 78 3.88 12.79 11.20
CA LYS A 78 5.26 13.27 11.24
C LYS A 78 5.85 13.12 12.63
#